data_AF-A0AAE3LNH3-F1
#
_entry.id   AF-A0AAE3LNH3-F1
#
_cell.length_a   1.000
_cell.length_b   1.000
_cell.length_c   1.000
_cell.angle_alpha   90.00
_cell.angle_beta   90.00
_cell.angle_gamma   90.00
#
_symmetry.space_group_name_H-M   'P 1'
#
loop_
_entity.id
_entity.type
_entity.pdbx_description
1 polymer ?
#
loop_
_entity_poly.entity_id
_entity_poly.type
_entity_poly.pdbx_seq_one_letter_code
_entity_poly.pdbx_strand_id
1 'polypeptide(L)' 'MFVIHYLENQSIVLTLLSSHIPSVDEDVRIKGRKGKIISIKEINDKHVQVQVLFEKITKNQPISTVDSKKKKKIR' A
#
# COMPACT_ATOMS: atom_id res chain seq x y z
N MET A 1 -11.52 -22.62 4.03
CA MET A 1 -11.22 -21.24 4.48
C MET A 1 -9.71 -21.08 4.44
N PHE A 2 -9.25 -19.97 3.90
CA PHE A 2 -7.85 -19.63 3.67
C PHE A 2 -7.45 -18.42 4.51
N VAL A 3 -6.26 -18.44 5.07
CA VAL A 3 -5.61 -17.27 5.68
C VAL A 3 -4.92 -16.51 4.54
N ILE A 4 -5.44 -15.33 4.25
CA ILE A 4 -4.93 -14.46 3.19
C ILE A 4 -4.07 -13.36 3.80
N HIS A 5 -2.80 -13.32 3.38
CA HIS A 5 -1.84 -12.29 3.73
C HIS A 5 -1.68 -11.33 2.56
N TYR A 6 -2.28 -10.14 2.66
CA TYR A 6 -2.07 -9.08 1.69
C TYR A 6 -0.73 -8.40 1.95
N LEU A 7 0.08 -8.27 0.90
CA LEU A 7 1.45 -7.78 0.92
C LEU A 7 1.61 -6.58 -0.03
N GLU A 8 2.32 -5.55 0.43
CA GLU A 8 2.84 -4.46 -0.40
C GLU A 8 4.35 -4.40 -0.20
N ASN A 9 5.16 -4.54 -1.27
CA ASN A 9 6.62 -4.52 -1.19
C ASN A 9 7.18 -5.41 -0.05
N GLN A 10 6.68 -6.66 0.03
CA GLN A 10 7.02 -7.66 1.06
C GLN A 10 6.53 -7.36 2.49
N SER A 11 5.84 -6.24 2.72
CA SER A 11 5.25 -5.91 4.02
C SER A 11 3.79 -6.35 4.10
N ILE A 12 3.40 -7.05 5.17
CA ILE A 12 2.01 -7.48 5.38
C ILE A 12 1.16 -6.27 5.77
N VAL A 13 0.16 -5.93 4.94
CA VAL A 13 -0.75 -4.81 5.16
C VAL A 13 -2.06 -5.23 5.84
N LEU A 14 -2.53 -6.44 5.54
CA LEU A 14 -3.74 -7.02 6.12
C LEU A 14 -3.62 -8.54 6.10
N THR A 15 -4.01 -9.18 7.20
CA THR A 15 -4.22 -10.63 7.27
C THR A 15 -5.68 -10.86 7.60
N LEU A 16 -6.36 -11.71 6.85
CA LEU A 16 -7.74 -12.07 7.15
C LEU A 16 -8.04 -13.53 6.76
N LEU A 17 -8.97 -14.14 7.48
CA LEU A 17 -9.50 -15.46 7.14
C LEU A 17 -10.66 -15.29 6.15
N SER A 18 -10.54 -15.85 4.96
CA SER A 18 -11.54 -15.74 3.88
C SER A 18 -11.95 -17.11 3.36
N SER A 19 -13.18 -17.25 2.89
CA SER A 19 -13.58 -18.39 2.05
C SER A 19 -13.19 -18.22 0.58
N HIS A 20 -12.98 -16.98 0.13
CA HIS A 20 -12.70 -16.63 -1.26
C HIS A 20 -11.29 -16.03 -1.41
N ILE A 21 -10.54 -16.54 -2.39
CA ILE A 21 -9.25 -15.99 -2.81
C ILE A 21 -9.55 -15.00 -3.95
N PRO A 22 -9.10 -13.75 -3.87
CA PRO A 22 -9.36 -12.76 -4.91
C PRO A 22 -8.57 -13.09 -6.20
N SER A 23 -8.88 -12.43 -7.31
CA SER A 23 -8.25 -12.67 -8.61
C SER A 23 -7.13 -11.69 -8.94
N VAL A 24 -6.21 -12.08 -9.81
CA VAL A 24 -5.23 -11.15 -10.39
C VAL A 24 -5.97 -10.07 -11.18
N ASP A 25 -5.44 -8.85 -11.15
CA ASP A 25 -6.03 -7.65 -11.74
C ASP A 25 -7.34 -7.15 -11.09
N GLU A 26 -7.80 -7.75 -10.00
CA GLU A 26 -8.98 -7.29 -9.27
C GLU A 26 -8.68 -6.00 -8.47
N ASP A 27 -9.61 -5.04 -8.54
CA ASP A 27 -9.58 -3.82 -7.75
C ASP A 27 -10.03 -4.08 -6.32
N VAL A 28 -9.19 -3.72 -5.36
CA VAL A 28 -9.42 -3.97 -3.93
C VAL A 28 -9.27 -2.71 -3.11
N ARG A 29 -10.04 -2.62 -2.03
CA ARG A 29 -9.92 -1.56 -1.03
C ARG A 29 -9.53 -2.15 0.31
N ILE A 30 -8.27 -1.97 0.69
CA ILE A 30 -7.69 -2.51 1.92
C ILE A 30 -7.41 -1.35 2.87
N LYS A 31 -8.01 -1.39 4.07
CA LYS A 31 -7.85 -0.35 5.12
C LYS A 31 -8.04 1.08 4.58
N GLY A 32 -9.07 1.27 3.75
CA GLY A 32 -9.42 2.57 3.16
C GLY A 32 -8.59 2.98 1.94
N ARG A 33 -7.50 2.28 1.61
CA ARG A 33 -6.64 2.54 0.44
C ARG A 33 -7.11 1.73 -0.75
N LYS A 34 -7.16 2.37 -1.92
CA LYS A 34 -7.41 1.70 -3.20
C LYS A 34 -6.13 1.03 -3.69
N GLY A 35 -6.26 -0.17 -4.20
CA GLY A 35 -5.16 -0.90 -4.82
C GLY A 35 -5.67 -1.96 -5.77
N LYS A 36 -4.73 -2.62 -6.43
CA LYS A 36 -4.99 -3.66 -7.43
C LYS A 36 -4.14 -4.88 -7.12
N ILE A 37 -4.71 -6.07 -7.31
CA ILE A 37 -3.97 -7.32 -7.10
C ILE A 37 -3.02 -7.56 -8.27
N ILE A 38 -1.74 -7.76 -7.95
CA ILE A 38 -0.67 -7.98 -8.94
C ILE A 38 -0.37 -9.47 -9.08
N SER A 39 -0.35 -10.19 -7.96
CA SER A 39 0.11 -11.57 -7.92
C SER A 39 -0.49 -12.29 -6.72
N ILE A 40 -0.74 -13.59 -6.89
CA ILE A 40 -1.23 -14.48 -5.85
C ILE A 40 -0.25 -15.63 -5.76
N LYS A 41 0.16 -15.95 -4.54
CA LYS A 41 1.08 -17.05 -4.23
C LYS A 41 0.47 -17.90 -3.15
N GLU A 42 0.18 -19.14 -3.48
CA GLU A 42 -0.18 -20.16 -2.48
C GLU A 42 1.10 -20.62 -1.78
N ILE A 43 1.15 -20.48 -0.46
CA ILE A 43 2.29 -20.99 0.32
C ILE A 43 2.03 -22.45 0.67
N ASN A 44 0.87 -22.71 1.27
CA ASN A 44 0.42 -24.01 1.76
C ASN A 44 -1.10 -24.14 1.51
N ASP A 45 -1.67 -25.33 1.75
CA ASP A 45 -3.11 -25.65 1.56
C ASP A 45 -4.11 -24.67 2.19
N LYS A 46 -3.69 -23.90 3.20
CA LYS A 46 -4.54 -22.95 3.92
C LYS A 46 -4.01 -21.51 3.93
N HIS A 47 -2.80 -21.26 3.41
CA HIS A 47 -2.16 -19.94 3.49
C HIS A 47 -1.86 -19.39 2.11
N VAL A 48 -2.37 -18.19 1.84
CA VAL A 48 -2.24 -17.51 0.55
C VAL A 48 -1.64 -16.13 0.78
N GLN A 49 -0.66 -15.76 -0.04
CA GLN A 49 -0.08 -14.44 -0.11
C GLN A 49 -0.61 -13.72 -1.35
N VAL A 50 -1.11 -12.51 -1.16
CA VAL A 50 -1.65 -11.68 -2.24
C VAL A 50 -0.85 -10.39 -2.30
N GLN A 51 -0.15 -10.16 -3.40
CA GLN A 51 0.56 -8.91 -3.63
C GLN A 51 -0.39 -7.86 -4.18
N VAL A 52 -0.40 -6.69 -3.54
CA VAL A 52 -1.27 -5.56 -3.88
C VAL A 52 -0.41 -4.35 -4.19
N LEU A 53 -0.73 -3.68 -5.30
CA LEU A 53 -0.22 -2.35 -5.61
C LEU A 53 -1.23 -1.33 -5.12
N PHE A 54 -0.87 -0.50 -4.14
CA PHE A 54 -1.72 0.62 -3.77
C PHE A 54 -1.51 1.82 -4.69
N GLU A 55 -2.58 2.56 -4.93
CA GLU A 55 -2.48 3.87 -5.57
C GLU A 55 -1.65 4.80 -4.68
N LYS A 56 -0.76 5.57 -5.30
CA LYS A 56 0.07 6.54 -4.58
C LYS A 56 -0.85 7.56 -3.91
N ILE A 57 -0.86 7.57 -2.59
CA ILE A 57 -1.53 8.63 -1.82
C ILE A 57 -0.65 9.87 -1.95
N THR A 58 -0.95 10.72 -2.93
CA THR A 58 -0.35 12.05 -3.03
C THR A 58 -0.88 12.84 -1.84
N LYS A 59 -0.13 12.81 -0.72
CA LYS A 59 -0.29 13.85 0.29
C LYS A 59 0.07 15.13 -0.43
N ASN A 60 -0.89 16.02 -0.65
CA ASN A 60 -0.59 17.42 -0.88
C ASN A 60 0.24 17.87 0.33
N GLN A 61 1.56 17.82 0.18
CA GLN A 61 2.45 18.51 1.10
C GLN A 61 2.06 19.99 0.98
N PRO A 62 1.76 20.70 2.09
CA PRO A 62 1.84 22.14 2.04
C PRO A 62 3.27 22.47 1.66
N ILE A 63 3.44 23.10 0.51
CA ILE A 63 4.69 23.66 0.03
C ILE A 63 5.07 24.76 1.02
N SER A 64 5.84 24.42 2.04
CA SER A 64 6.54 25.39 2.88
C SER A 64 7.80 25.83 2.15
N THR A 65 7.65 26.60 1.08
CA THR A 65 8.75 27.34 0.45
C THR A 65 8.42 28.83 0.40
N VAL A 66 8.82 29.55 1.44
CA VAL A 66 9.29 30.95 1.33
C VAL A 66 10.50 31.03 2.24
N ASP A 67 11.67 30.65 1.72
CA ASP A 67 12.69 31.61 1.30
C ASP A 67 13.00 32.66 2.38
N SER A 68 14.05 32.39 3.15
CA SER A 68 14.77 33.40 3.92
C SER A 68 16.26 33.09 3.89
N LYS A 69 16.79 32.90 2.68
CA LYS A 69 18.20 33.24 2.44
C LYS A 69 18.26 34.73 2.16
N LYS A 70 19.12 35.42 2.92
CA LYS A 70 19.77 36.69 2.57
C LYS A 70 19.04 37.98 3.00
N LYS A 71 19.38 38.48 4.19
CA LYS A 71 19.77 39.91 4.37
C LYS A 71 20.92 40.05 5.37
N LYS A 72 22.08 40.36 4.80
CA LYS A 72 23.31 40.84 5.43
C LYS A 72 23.03 42.17 6.14
N LYS A 73 23.51 42.36 7.37
CA LYS A 73 23.85 43.70 7.87
C LYS A 73 25.13 43.64 8.69
N ILE A 74 26.21 44.07 8.02
CA ILE A 74 27.43 44.57 8.63
C ILE A 74 27.11 46.00 9.05
N ARG A 75 27.24 46.32 10.34
CA ARG A 75 27.70 47.60 10.89
C ARG A 75 27.85 47.48 12.39
#